data_AF-A0A353QGZ3-F1
#
_entry.id   AF-A0A353QGZ3-F1
#
_cell.length_a   1.000
_cell.length_b   1.000
_cell.length_c   1.000
_cell.angle_alpha   90.00
_cell.angle_beta   90.00
_cell.angle_gamma   90.00
#
_symmetry.space_group_name_H-M   'P 1'
#
loop_
_entity.id
_entity.type
_entity.pdbx_description
1 polymer ?
#
loop_
_entity_poly.entity_id
_entity_poly.type
_entity_poly.pdbx_seq_one_letter_code
_entity_poly.pdbx_strand_id
1 'polypeptide(L)'
;MHVRLLACKDQQVLAREMREIKVSERGIELMLPKADHLVMRVYGVRHKAANILKQTLLSNGGDAAVSYHCCLGGDDLTDVLLFGTVKQIRSACVRLKEQAFGLVRLAEQIESILEQQTGFPQPLQTKTCDFVWGARTYIMGIVNITPDSFSKDGLAVSEDPVEAAVRQAMRFQAEGADIIDVGGESTRPGHTPVSAAVEKARILPAIRAI
;
A
#
# COMPACT_ATOMS: atom_id res chain seq x y z
N MET A 1 19.00 -10.53 31.51
CA MET A 1 18.87 -9.71 30.27
C MET A 1 17.88 -10.43 29.37
N HIS A 2 16.86 -9.74 28.89
CA HIS A 2 15.85 -10.31 27.99
C HIS A 2 15.72 -9.43 26.75
N VAL A 3 15.61 -10.06 25.57
CA VAL A 3 15.47 -9.38 24.28
C VAL A 3 14.02 -9.52 23.84
N ARG A 4 13.40 -8.41 23.45
CA ARG A 4 12.06 -8.38 22.85
C ARG A 4 12.17 -7.75 21.46
N LEU A 5 11.58 -8.40 20.47
CA LEU A 5 11.43 -7.83 19.14
C LEU A 5 10.31 -6.78 19.16
N LEU A 6 10.63 -5.55 18.76
CA LEU A 6 9.66 -4.50 18.50
C LEU A 6 9.40 -4.44 17.00
N ALA A 7 8.43 -5.21 16.51
CA ALA A 7 7.99 -5.17 15.12
C ALA A 7 7.08 -3.95 14.88
N CYS A 8 7.59 -2.74 15.12
CA CYS A 8 6.85 -1.50 14.94
C CYS A 8 6.80 -1.11 13.46
N LYS A 9 5.64 -1.28 12.84
CA LYS A 9 5.29 -0.59 11.58
C LYS A 9 4.79 0.84 11.81
N ASP A 10 4.54 1.20 13.07
CA ASP A 10 4.03 2.50 13.49
C ASP A 10 5.12 3.28 14.22
N GLN A 11 5.49 4.44 13.66
CA GLN A 11 6.47 5.35 14.24
C GLN A 11 6.03 5.91 15.59
N GLN A 12 4.73 6.04 15.86
CA GLN A 12 4.24 6.55 17.14
C GLN A 12 4.56 5.59 18.29
N VAL A 13 4.42 4.28 18.06
CA VAL A 13 4.77 3.25 19.04
C VAL A 13 6.26 3.27 19.31
N LEU A 14 7.09 3.37 18.26
CA LEU A 14 8.54 3.47 18.43
C LEU A 14 8.95 4.75 19.17
N ALA A 15 8.33 5.89 18.86
CA ALA A 15 8.58 7.15 19.56
C ALA A 15 8.24 7.03 21.05
N ARG A 16 7.13 6.36 21.39
CA ARG A 16 6.75 6.10 22.77
C ARG A 16 7.78 5.23 23.49
N GLU A 17 8.20 4.13 22.88
CA GLU A 17 9.24 3.25 23.45
C GLU A 17 10.55 4.02 23.70
N MET A 18 10.95 4.90 22.76
CA MET A 18 12.12 5.78 22.93
C MET A 18 11.95 6.78 24.09
N ARG A 19 10.75 7.32 24.30
CA ARG A 19 10.46 8.19 25.46
C ARG A 19 10.49 7.41 26.77
N GLU A 20 10.01 6.17 26.79
CA GLU A 20 10.04 5.31 27.99
C GLU A 20 11.48 5.02 28.45
N ILE A 21 12.42 4.88 27.52
CA ILE A 21 13.86 4.77 27.82
C ILE A 21 14.58 6.15 27.93
N LYS A 22 13.83 7.25 27.98
CA LYS A 22 14.30 8.63 28.19
C LYS A 22 15.24 9.18 27.11
N VAL A 23 15.05 8.82 25.84
CA VAL A 23 15.72 9.50 24.71
C VAL A 23 15.19 10.93 24.59
N SER A 24 16.06 11.90 24.31
CA SER A 24 15.64 13.30 24.09
C SER A 24 14.76 13.43 22.84
N GLU A 25 13.85 14.40 22.80
CA GLU A 25 12.98 14.63 21.62
C GLU A 25 13.81 14.84 20.34
N ARG A 26 14.93 15.57 20.44
CA ARG A 26 15.86 15.71 19.30
C ARG A 26 16.47 14.38 18.87
N GLY A 27 16.78 13.50 19.82
CA GLY A 27 17.25 12.14 19.53
C GLY A 27 16.17 11.31 18.84
N ILE A 28 14.93 11.40 19.29
CA ILE A 28 13.77 10.71 18.68
C ILE A 28 13.60 11.15 17.23
N GLU A 29 13.58 12.46 16.95
CA GLU A 29 13.49 13.02 15.59
C GLU A 29 14.56 12.46 14.64
N LEU A 30 15.79 12.27 15.14
CA LEU A 30 16.91 11.75 14.36
C LEU A 30 16.87 10.23 14.18
N MET A 31 16.20 9.52 15.07
CA MET A 31 16.17 8.05 15.12
C MET A 31 14.94 7.46 14.43
N LEU A 32 13.78 8.12 14.48
CA LEU A 32 12.54 7.64 13.85
C LEU A 32 12.71 7.32 12.35
N PRO A 33 13.33 8.18 11.51
CA PRO A 33 13.50 7.88 10.08
C PRO A 33 14.39 6.66 9.80
N LYS A 34 15.13 6.14 10.79
CA LYS A 34 15.97 4.94 10.65
C LYS A 34 15.18 3.65 10.85
N ALA A 35 13.93 3.72 11.31
CA ALA A 35 13.07 2.56 11.52
C ALA A 35 12.33 2.14 10.25
N ASP A 36 12.11 3.08 9.32
CA ASP A 36 11.37 2.85 8.08
C ASP A 36 12.26 2.18 7.03
N HIS A 37 12.43 0.87 7.17
CA HIS A 37 13.16 0.08 6.19
C HIS A 37 12.26 -0.25 4.99
N LEU A 38 12.76 0.05 3.79
CA LEU A 38 12.07 -0.19 2.53
C LEU A 38 12.78 -1.25 1.71
N VAL A 39 12.01 -1.91 0.86
CA VAL A 39 12.53 -2.77 -0.20
C VAL A 39 11.92 -2.33 -1.52
N MET A 40 12.75 -1.94 -2.49
CA MET A 40 12.31 -1.47 -3.81
C MET A 40 12.89 -2.35 -4.91
N ARG A 41 12.07 -2.76 -5.87
CA ARG A 41 12.56 -3.45 -7.07
C ARG A 41 12.74 -2.46 -8.21
N VAL A 42 13.96 -2.42 -8.76
CA VAL A 42 14.28 -1.68 -9.98
C VAL A 42 14.37 -2.67 -11.12
N TYR A 43 13.59 -2.44 -12.16
CA TYR A 43 13.49 -3.33 -13.31
C TYR A 43 14.42 -2.89 -14.44
N GLY A 44 15.00 -3.86 -15.16
CA GLY A 44 15.69 -3.59 -16.42
C GLY A 44 16.93 -2.70 -16.30
N VAL A 45 17.73 -2.94 -15.26
CA VAL A 45 18.99 -2.24 -14.98
C VAL A 45 20.14 -2.92 -15.73
N ARG A 46 20.94 -2.15 -16.46
CA ARG A 46 22.18 -2.67 -17.06
C ARG A 46 23.13 -3.20 -15.99
N HIS A 47 23.84 -4.29 -16.23
CA HIS A 47 24.79 -4.87 -15.25
C HIS A 47 25.78 -3.85 -14.66
N LYS A 48 26.36 -2.97 -15.49
CA LYS A 48 27.24 -1.88 -15.02
C LYS A 48 26.53 -0.94 -14.04
N ALA A 49 25.29 -0.55 -14.34
CA ALA A 49 24.48 0.31 -13.48
C ALA A 49 24.06 -0.40 -12.18
N ALA A 50 23.78 -1.71 -12.24
CA ALA A 50 23.47 -2.52 -11.06
C ALA A 50 24.64 -2.59 -10.08
N ASN A 51 25.87 -2.71 -10.58
CA ASN A 51 27.08 -2.65 -9.75
C ASN A 51 27.25 -1.27 -9.11
N ILE A 52 27.05 -0.18 -9.85
CA ILE A 52 27.12 1.19 -9.31
C ILE A 52 26.04 1.39 -8.23
N LEU A 53 24.82 0.91 -8.46
CA LEU A 53 23.72 0.97 -7.48
C LEU A 53 24.09 0.23 -6.19
N LYS A 54 24.58 -1.01 -6.30
CA LYS A 54 25.04 -1.81 -5.15
C LYS A 54 26.10 -1.06 -4.34
N GLN A 55 27.15 -0.57 -5.00
CA GLN A 55 28.24 0.15 -4.32
C GLN A 55 27.76 1.46 -3.69
N THR A 56 26.89 2.19 -4.39
CA THR A 56 26.33 3.45 -3.88
C THR A 56 25.48 3.20 -2.65
N LEU A 57 24.60 2.18 -2.65
CA LEU A 57 23.80 1.85 -1.46
C LEU A 57 24.65 1.37 -0.29
N LEU A 58 25.63 0.49 -0.52
CA LEU A 58 26.57 0.04 0.53
C LEU A 58 27.28 1.23 1.17
N SER A 59 27.76 2.18 0.37
CA SER A 59 28.46 3.38 0.87
C SER A 59 27.55 4.33 1.67
N ASN A 60 26.23 4.21 1.54
CA ASN A 60 25.23 4.97 2.30
C ASN A 60 24.62 4.16 3.45
N GLY A 61 25.09 2.93 3.70
CA GLY A 61 24.60 2.05 4.77
C GLY A 61 23.33 1.26 4.43
N GLY A 62 22.86 1.33 3.18
CA GLY A 62 21.86 0.42 2.64
C GLY A 62 22.52 -0.79 1.98
N ASP A 63 21.73 -1.58 1.24
CA ASP A 63 22.23 -2.69 0.46
C ASP A 63 21.42 -2.90 -0.82
N ALA A 64 21.92 -3.68 -1.78
CA ALA A 64 21.18 -4.11 -2.95
C ALA A 64 21.39 -5.61 -3.24
N ALA A 65 20.35 -6.36 -3.59
CA ALA A 65 20.54 -7.66 -4.23
C ALA A 65 20.62 -7.46 -5.75
N VAL A 66 21.71 -7.94 -6.34
CA VAL A 66 21.97 -7.91 -7.78
C VAL A 66 22.15 -9.33 -8.29
N SER A 67 21.87 -9.58 -9.56
CA SER A 67 22.17 -10.87 -10.20
C SER A 67 23.66 -11.21 -10.11
N TYR A 68 23.97 -12.49 -9.88
CA TYR A 68 25.35 -12.99 -9.92
C TYR A 68 26.07 -12.59 -11.21
N HIS A 69 25.38 -12.58 -12.35
CA HIS A 69 25.96 -12.24 -13.65
C HIS A 69 26.48 -10.80 -13.75
N CYS A 70 26.10 -9.90 -12.82
CA CYS A 70 26.66 -8.55 -12.78
C CYS A 70 28.18 -8.56 -12.53
N CYS A 71 28.73 -9.58 -11.88
CA CYS A 71 30.17 -9.71 -11.65
C CYS A 71 30.96 -9.95 -12.95
N LEU A 72 30.31 -10.50 -13.97
CA LEU A 72 30.89 -10.75 -15.29
C LEU A 72 30.94 -9.47 -16.15
N GLY A 73 30.29 -8.39 -15.70
CA GLY A 73 30.13 -7.17 -16.48
C GLY A 73 29.12 -7.33 -17.62
N GLY A 74 29.33 -6.58 -18.70
CA GLY A 74 28.45 -6.58 -19.88
C GLY A 74 27.35 -5.52 -19.86
N ASP A 75 26.52 -5.54 -20.90
CA ASP A 75 25.44 -4.57 -21.14
C ASP A 75 24.03 -5.19 -21.05
N ASP A 76 23.94 -6.43 -20.58
CA ASP A 76 22.69 -7.14 -20.31
C ASP A 76 21.89 -6.47 -19.20
N LEU A 77 20.59 -6.72 -19.23
CA LEU A 77 19.64 -6.18 -18.28
C LEU A 77 19.35 -7.18 -17.16
N THR A 78 19.17 -6.66 -15.96
CA THR A 78 18.76 -7.42 -14.78
C THR A 78 17.88 -6.58 -13.88
N ASP A 79 17.26 -7.22 -12.90
CA ASP A 79 16.53 -6.51 -11.85
C ASP A 79 17.41 -6.38 -10.60
N VAL A 80 17.17 -5.31 -9.85
CA VAL A 80 17.89 -5.03 -8.60
C VAL A 80 16.89 -4.83 -7.48
N LEU A 81 17.08 -5.48 -6.34
CA LEU A 81 16.33 -5.20 -5.12
C LEU A 81 17.15 -4.27 -4.23
N LEU A 82 16.64 -3.08 -3.93
CA LEU A 82 17.24 -2.11 -3.03
C LEU A 82 16.71 -2.34 -1.61
N PHE A 83 17.59 -2.31 -0.63
CA PHE A 83 17.31 -2.45 0.80
C PHE A 83 17.86 -1.23 1.52
N GLY A 84 17.03 -0.57 2.32
CA GLY A 84 17.52 0.50 3.20
C GLY A 84 16.41 1.37 3.73
N THR A 85 16.79 2.25 4.64
CA THR A 85 15.89 3.26 5.20
C THR A 85 15.64 4.39 4.19
N VAL A 86 14.52 5.11 4.34
CA VAL A 86 14.21 6.31 3.53
C VAL A 86 15.42 7.26 3.47
N LYS A 87 16.07 7.51 4.62
CA LYS A 87 17.25 8.38 4.71
C LYS A 87 18.41 7.87 3.86
N GLN A 88 18.71 6.57 3.93
CA GLN A 88 19.82 5.96 3.20
C GLN A 88 19.57 5.99 1.69
N ILE A 89 18.33 5.69 1.27
CA ILE A 89 17.94 5.71 -0.15
C ILE A 89 18.02 7.14 -0.69
N ARG A 90 17.47 8.15 0.02
CA ARG A 90 17.60 9.57 -0.39
C ARG A 90 19.05 10.02 -0.49
N SER A 91 19.89 9.64 0.48
CA SER A 91 21.32 9.95 0.46
C SER A 91 22.04 9.30 -0.73
N ALA A 92 21.63 8.10 -1.13
CA ALA A 92 22.14 7.44 -2.32
C ALA A 92 21.67 8.12 -3.62
N CYS A 93 20.41 8.56 -3.69
CA CYS A 93 19.88 9.29 -4.86
C CYS A 93 20.70 10.53 -5.21
N VAL A 94 21.19 11.28 -4.21
CA VAL A 94 22.09 12.42 -4.43
C VAL A 94 23.32 12.01 -5.24
N ARG A 95 23.96 10.89 -4.88
CA ARG A 95 25.15 10.38 -5.60
C ARG A 95 24.81 9.75 -6.94
N LEU A 96 23.67 9.07 -7.05
CA LEU A 96 23.23 8.45 -8.30
C LEU A 96 22.96 9.47 -9.41
N LYS A 97 22.55 10.70 -9.05
CA LYS A 97 22.39 11.83 -9.99
C LYS A 97 23.70 12.29 -10.63
N GLU A 98 24.84 11.89 -10.09
CA GLU A 98 26.16 12.18 -10.65
C GLU A 98 26.68 11.02 -11.52
N GLN A 99 25.92 9.93 -11.65
CA GLN A 99 26.35 8.71 -12.34
C GLN A 99 25.72 8.55 -13.74
N ALA A 100 26.44 7.83 -14.61
CA ALA A 100 25.98 7.51 -15.97
C ALA A 100 24.94 6.36 -16.00
N PHE A 101 24.63 5.85 -17.20
CA PHE A 101 23.80 4.66 -17.42
C PHE A 101 22.33 4.78 -16.99
N GLY A 102 21.77 6.00 -17.05
CA GLY A 102 20.37 6.26 -16.71
C GLY A 102 20.07 6.35 -15.21
N LEU A 103 21.11 6.34 -14.36
CA LEU A 103 20.96 6.41 -12.91
C LEU A 103 20.40 7.76 -12.42
N VAL A 104 20.62 8.85 -13.18
CA VAL A 104 19.98 10.15 -12.92
C VAL A 104 18.45 10.04 -12.92
N ARG A 105 17.89 9.50 -14.01
CA ARG A 105 16.44 9.31 -14.16
C ARG A 105 15.90 8.33 -13.12
N LEU A 106 16.64 7.27 -12.82
CA LEU A 106 16.26 6.32 -11.77
C LEU A 106 16.20 7.01 -10.39
N ALA A 107 17.18 7.86 -10.06
CA ALA A 107 17.19 8.60 -8.81
C ALA A 107 15.98 9.53 -8.66
N GLU A 108 15.63 10.26 -9.73
CA GLU A 108 14.42 11.10 -9.78
C GLU A 108 13.14 10.28 -9.58
N GLN A 109 13.04 9.11 -10.21
CA GLN A 109 11.91 8.20 -10.03
C GLN A 109 11.81 7.69 -8.59
N ILE A 110 12.93 7.29 -7.99
CA ILE A 110 12.97 6.83 -6.59
C ILE A 110 12.53 7.96 -5.65
N GLU A 111 13.03 9.18 -5.84
CA GLU A 111 12.63 10.33 -5.02
C GLU A 111 11.13 10.62 -5.14
N SER A 112 10.58 10.62 -6.36
CA SER A 112 9.14 10.81 -6.57
C SER A 112 8.30 9.73 -5.89
N ILE A 113 8.72 8.46 -5.93
CA ILE A 113 8.04 7.37 -5.20
C ILE A 113 8.13 7.59 -3.69
N LEU A 114 9.30 7.99 -3.18
CA LEU A 114 9.47 8.26 -1.75
C LEU A 114 8.62 9.44 -1.29
N GLU A 115 8.44 10.47 -2.10
CA GLU A 115 7.53 11.59 -1.81
C GLU A 115 6.08 11.12 -1.77
N GLN A 116 5.65 10.29 -2.73
CA GLN A 116 4.30 9.74 -2.80
C GLN A 116 3.99 8.72 -1.70
N GLN A 117 4.97 7.91 -1.28
CA GLN A 117 4.79 6.87 -0.25
C GLN A 117 4.90 7.41 1.19
N THR A 118 5.47 8.59 1.39
CA THR A 118 5.55 9.19 2.75
C THR A 118 4.25 9.86 3.20
N GLY A 119 3.22 9.88 2.36
CA GLY A 119 1.90 10.38 2.72
C GLY A 119 0.86 9.27 2.66
N PHE A 120 -0.11 9.31 3.57
CA PHE A 120 -1.42 8.77 3.23
C PHE A 120 -1.89 9.40 1.90
N PRO A 121 -2.65 8.68 1.05
CA PRO A 121 -3.16 9.25 -0.18
C PRO A 121 -3.85 10.59 0.09
N GLN A 122 -4.01 11.43 -0.94
CA GLN A 122 -4.83 12.63 -0.75
C GLN A 122 -6.22 12.24 -0.26
N PRO A 123 -6.82 13.01 0.69
CA PRO A 123 -8.15 12.69 1.19
C PRO A 123 -9.13 12.45 0.04
N LEU A 124 -9.88 11.37 0.10
CA LEU A 124 -10.92 11.12 -0.89
C LEU A 124 -12.12 11.98 -0.54
N GLN A 125 -12.35 13.02 -1.33
CA GLN A 125 -13.54 13.85 -1.23
C GLN A 125 -14.68 13.19 -2.00
N THR A 126 -15.78 12.92 -1.32
CA THR A 126 -17.02 12.48 -1.93
C THR A 126 -18.05 13.61 -1.87
N LYS A 127 -19.26 13.37 -2.38
CA LYS A 127 -20.35 14.35 -2.27
C LYS A 127 -20.82 14.58 -0.84
N THR A 128 -20.62 13.60 0.05
CA THR A 128 -21.25 13.54 1.37
C THR A 128 -20.25 13.54 2.51
N CYS A 129 -19.01 13.10 2.28
CA CYS A 129 -17.96 13.07 3.29
C CYS A 129 -16.55 13.07 2.69
N ASP A 130 -15.58 13.46 3.53
CA ASP A 130 -14.16 13.42 3.23
C ASP A 130 -13.51 12.26 3.98
N PHE A 131 -12.81 11.38 3.26
CA PHE A 131 -12.00 10.32 3.85
C PHE A 131 -10.56 10.79 3.96
N VAL A 132 -10.17 11.24 5.14
CA VAL A 132 -8.77 11.55 5.45
C VAL A 132 -8.06 10.25 5.81
N TRP A 133 -7.32 9.71 4.86
CA TRP A 133 -6.59 8.47 5.01
C TRP A 133 -5.57 8.57 6.16
N GLY A 134 -5.54 7.55 7.01
CA GLY A 134 -4.63 7.50 8.15
C GLY A 134 -5.07 8.23 9.41
N ALA A 135 -6.10 9.07 9.34
CA ALA A 135 -6.65 9.73 10.54
C ALA A 135 -7.33 8.73 11.49
N ARG A 136 -7.95 7.70 10.92
CA ARG A 136 -8.55 6.56 11.63
C ARG A 136 -8.76 5.39 10.66
N THR A 137 -9.11 4.23 11.20
CA THR A 137 -9.66 3.11 10.41
C THR A 137 -11.10 3.42 10.03
N TYR A 138 -11.41 3.40 8.74
CA TYR A 138 -12.79 3.49 8.24
C TYR A 138 -13.34 2.09 8.01
N ILE A 139 -14.64 1.92 8.24
CA ILE A 139 -15.34 0.63 8.10
C ILE A 139 -16.21 0.64 6.84
N MET A 140 -16.09 -0.41 6.04
CA MET A 140 -16.88 -0.61 4.82
C MET A 140 -17.84 -1.80 5.03
N GLY A 141 -19.14 -1.53 4.95
CA GLY A 141 -20.19 -2.55 4.99
C GLY A 141 -20.43 -3.13 3.59
N ILE A 142 -20.32 -4.45 3.45
CA ILE A 142 -20.44 -5.14 2.16
C ILE A 142 -21.88 -5.65 1.96
N VAL A 143 -22.55 -5.16 0.91
CA VAL A 143 -23.91 -5.54 0.51
C VAL A 143 -23.84 -6.30 -0.81
N ASN A 144 -23.90 -7.63 -0.74
CA ASN A 144 -23.86 -8.50 -1.91
C ASN A 144 -25.28 -8.82 -2.42
N ILE A 145 -25.57 -8.43 -3.66
CA ILE A 145 -26.83 -8.67 -4.36
C ILE A 145 -26.63 -9.83 -5.34
N THR A 146 -26.27 -11.00 -4.80
CA THR A 146 -26.04 -12.23 -5.57
C THR A 146 -27.03 -13.31 -5.16
N PRO A 147 -27.57 -14.11 -6.11
CA PRO A 147 -28.47 -15.22 -5.80
C PRO A 147 -27.83 -16.30 -4.92
N ASP A 148 -26.52 -16.50 -5.04
CA ASP A 148 -25.79 -17.58 -4.36
C ASP A 148 -24.94 -17.03 -3.20
N SER A 149 -25.52 -16.99 -2.00
CA SER A 149 -24.74 -16.71 -0.79
C SER A 149 -24.35 -17.99 -0.06
N PHE A 150 -23.04 -18.23 0.02
CA PHE A 150 -22.41 -19.24 0.86
C PHE A 150 -22.60 -18.94 2.38
N SER A 151 -23.09 -17.74 2.72
CA SER A 151 -23.26 -17.19 4.07
C SER A 151 -24.72 -17.12 4.55
N LYS A 152 -25.71 -17.57 3.76
CA LYS A 152 -27.16 -17.42 4.02
C LYS A 152 -27.65 -15.96 4.15
N ASP A 153 -26.86 -14.98 3.70
CA ASP A 153 -27.15 -13.54 3.75
C ASP A 153 -27.46 -12.93 2.37
N GLY A 154 -27.59 -13.77 1.34
CA GLY A 154 -27.85 -13.38 -0.04
C GLY A 154 -29.24 -12.77 -0.19
N LEU A 155 -29.25 -11.45 -0.33
CA LEU A 155 -30.47 -10.64 -0.38
C LEU A 155 -31.32 -10.93 -1.63
N ALA A 156 -30.72 -11.53 -2.67
CA ALA A 156 -31.43 -11.93 -3.89
C ALA A 156 -32.34 -13.15 -3.75
N VAL A 157 -32.36 -13.82 -2.58
CA VAL A 157 -33.35 -14.87 -2.25
C VAL A 157 -34.61 -14.28 -1.60
N SER A 158 -34.59 -12.99 -1.22
CA SER A 158 -35.76 -12.31 -0.66
C SER A 158 -36.78 -11.96 -1.76
N GLU A 159 -38.05 -11.83 -1.37
CA GLU A 159 -39.13 -11.43 -2.29
C GLU A 159 -38.87 -10.05 -2.92
N ASP A 160 -38.11 -9.18 -2.24
CA ASP A 160 -37.61 -7.90 -2.77
C ASP A 160 -36.11 -7.70 -2.45
N PRO A 161 -35.20 -8.05 -3.39
CA PRO A 161 -33.76 -7.89 -3.24
C PRO A 161 -33.29 -6.46 -3.01
N VAL A 162 -34.06 -5.46 -3.48
CA VAL A 162 -33.73 -4.04 -3.33
C VAL A 162 -34.03 -3.62 -1.90
N GLU A 163 -35.22 -3.94 -1.38
CA GLU A 163 -35.59 -3.64 0.01
C GLU A 163 -34.62 -4.31 1.00
N ALA A 164 -34.23 -5.55 0.70
CA ALA A 164 -33.26 -6.28 1.49
C ALA A 164 -31.87 -5.59 1.49
N ALA A 165 -31.41 -5.08 0.34
CA ALA A 165 -30.18 -4.28 0.23
C ALA A 165 -30.25 -2.97 1.03
N VAL A 166 -31.36 -2.24 0.93
CA VAL A 166 -31.58 -1.00 1.70
C VAL A 166 -31.55 -1.27 3.19
N ARG A 167 -32.27 -2.31 3.66
CA ARG A 167 -32.32 -2.68 5.07
C ARG A 167 -30.93 -3.03 5.62
N GLN A 168 -30.15 -3.77 4.85
CA GLN A 168 -28.80 -4.15 5.22
C GLN A 168 -27.86 -2.94 5.27
N ALA A 169 -27.93 -2.05 4.27
CA ALA A 169 -27.13 -0.82 4.24
C ALA A 169 -27.47 0.10 5.43
N MET A 170 -28.77 0.29 5.71
CA MET A 170 -29.24 1.04 6.88
C MET A 170 -28.75 0.44 8.20
N ARG A 171 -28.76 -0.90 8.31
CA ARG A 171 -28.22 -1.58 9.49
C ARG A 171 -26.72 -1.30 9.65
N PHE A 172 -25.94 -1.45 8.58
CA PHE A 172 -24.50 -1.16 8.62
C PHE A 172 -24.21 0.30 8.97
N GLN A 173 -24.99 1.25 8.44
CA GLN A 173 -24.88 2.65 8.83
C GLN A 173 -25.14 2.83 10.33
N ALA A 174 -26.19 2.21 10.87
CA ALA A 174 -26.50 2.26 12.30
C ALA A 174 -25.42 1.60 13.18
N GLU A 175 -24.73 0.58 12.66
CA GLU A 175 -23.59 -0.09 13.29
C GLU A 175 -22.27 0.68 13.14
N GLY A 176 -22.27 1.80 12.39
CA GLY A 176 -21.11 2.69 12.25
C GLY A 176 -20.24 2.45 11.01
N ALA A 177 -20.77 1.82 9.95
CA ALA A 177 -20.08 1.77 8.67
C ALA A 177 -19.97 3.16 8.04
N ASP A 178 -18.78 3.49 7.55
CA ASP A 178 -18.47 4.76 6.87
C ASP A 178 -18.70 4.68 5.35
N ILE A 179 -18.63 3.47 4.80
CA ILE A 179 -18.78 3.19 3.36
C ILE A 179 -19.73 2.00 3.21
N ILE A 180 -20.58 2.03 2.19
CA ILE A 180 -21.35 0.88 1.74
C ILE A 180 -20.81 0.45 0.37
N ASP A 181 -20.40 -0.81 0.26
CA ASP A 181 -19.92 -1.43 -0.98
C ASP A 181 -21.00 -2.39 -1.51
N VAL A 182 -21.48 -2.14 -2.73
CA VAL A 182 -22.61 -2.87 -3.32
C VAL A 182 -22.10 -3.70 -4.51
N GLY A 183 -22.08 -5.02 -4.35
CA GLY A 183 -21.62 -5.96 -5.38
C GLY A 183 -22.75 -6.79 -5.99
N GLY A 184 -22.79 -6.90 -7.33
CA GLY A 184 -23.80 -7.72 -8.05
C GLY A 184 -23.27 -9.03 -8.64
N GLU A 185 -21.95 -9.21 -8.59
CA GLU A 185 -21.22 -10.38 -9.07
C GLU A 185 -20.44 -11.05 -7.94
N SER A 186 -20.49 -12.38 -7.88
CA SER A 186 -19.68 -13.15 -6.94
C SER A 186 -18.25 -13.21 -7.44
N THR A 187 -17.26 -12.84 -6.63
CA THR A 187 -15.84 -12.98 -6.98
C THR A 187 -15.22 -14.29 -6.45
N ARG A 188 -16.04 -15.23 -5.97
CA ARG A 188 -15.58 -16.48 -5.37
C ARG A 188 -14.93 -17.42 -6.40
N PRO A 189 -13.96 -18.27 -6.01
CA PRO A 189 -13.40 -19.27 -6.90
C PRO A 189 -14.49 -20.20 -7.47
N GLY A 190 -14.53 -20.37 -8.79
CA GLY A 190 -15.50 -21.22 -9.48
C GLY A 190 -16.89 -20.60 -9.74
N HIS A 191 -17.07 -19.30 -9.51
CA HIS A 191 -18.31 -18.62 -9.94
C HIS A 191 -18.39 -18.56 -11.47
N THR A 192 -19.62 -18.52 -11.99
CA THR A 192 -19.88 -18.20 -13.40
C THR A 192 -19.90 -16.69 -13.54
N PRO A 193 -19.00 -16.09 -14.33
CA PRO A 193 -19.02 -14.64 -14.59
C PRO A 193 -20.37 -14.22 -15.15
N VAL A 194 -20.87 -13.07 -14.72
CA VAL A 194 -22.11 -12.50 -15.26
C VAL A 194 -21.78 -11.43 -16.29
N SER A 195 -22.70 -11.21 -17.23
CA SER A 195 -22.53 -10.09 -18.16
C SER A 195 -22.70 -8.77 -17.41
N ALA A 196 -22.01 -7.71 -17.88
CA ALA A 196 -22.16 -6.37 -17.31
C ALA A 196 -23.62 -5.86 -17.32
N ALA A 197 -24.44 -6.33 -18.25
CA ALA A 197 -25.87 -6.00 -18.28
C ALA A 197 -26.63 -6.64 -17.11
N VAL A 198 -26.31 -7.90 -16.78
CA VAL A 198 -26.91 -8.62 -15.64
C VAL A 198 -26.46 -8.00 -14.32
N GLU A 199 -25.18 -7.69 -14.17
CA GLU A 199 -24.67 -7.06 -12.96
C GLU A 199 -25.32 -5.68 -12.73
N LYS A 200 -25.38 -4.83 -13.77
CA LYS A 200 -26.05 -3.52 -13.70
C LYS A 200 -27.52 -3.63 -13.30
N ALA A 201 -28.24 -4.63 -13.85
CA ALA A 201 -29.64 -4.86 -13.50
C ALA A 201 -29.83 -5.22 -12.02
N ARG A 202 -28.82 -5.80 -11.37
CA ARG A 202 -28.82 -6.11 -9.94
C ARG A 202 -28.47 -4.90 -9.08
N ILE A 203 -27.37 -4.21 -9.39
CA ILE A 203 -26.81 -3.17 -8.50
C ILE A 203 -27.50 -1.81 -8.65
N LEU A 204 -27.90 -1.41 -9.86
CA LEU A 204 -28.39 -0.04 -10.08
C LEU A 204 -29.68 0.28 -9.32
N PRO A 205 -30.68 -0.62 -9.24
CA PRO A 205 -31.88 -0.36 -8.44
C PRO A 205 -31.55 -0.17 -6.94
N ALA A 206 -30.66 -0.99 -6.39
CA ALA A 206 -30.24 -0.87 -5.00
C ALA A 206 -29.44 0.40 -4.72
N ILE A 207 -28.45 0.72 -5.57
CA ILE A 207 -27.65 1.96 -5.45
C ILE A 207 -28.53 3.21 -5.54
N ARG A 208 -29.64 3.18 -6.30
CA ARG A 208 -30.59 4.31 -6.37
C ARG A 208 -31.48 4.44 -5.14
N ALA A 209 -31.70 3.34 -4.42
CA ALA A 209 -32.59 3.29 -3.27
C ALA A 209 -31.86 3.59 -1.94
N ILE A 210 -30.55 3.34 -1.89
CA ILE A 210 -29.63 3.69 -0.80
C ILE A 210 -29.20 5.15 -0.94
#